data_AF-A0A7V9SKX4-F1
#
_entry.id   AF-A0A7V9SKX4-F1
#
_cell.length_a   1.000
_cell.length_b   1.000
_cell.length_c   1.000
_cell.angle_alpha   90.00
_cell.angle_beta   90.00
_cell.angle_gamma   90.00
#
_symmetry.space_group_name_H-M   'P 1'
#
loop_
_entity.id
_entity.type
_entity.pdbx_description
1 polymer ?
#
loop_
_entity_poly.entity_id
_entity_poly.type
_entity_poly.pdbx_seq_one_letter_code
_entity_poly.pdbx_strand_id
1 'polypeptide(L)'
;MHSVWHASRGLARGQGFTLLELLLTLGIATTIIGMAVPLTADALDEMRGSMAARYVQSRILDARMDAVKRSSRVGLRFESQGDDFRFAEYLDGNANGIRSADIADGTDPELRPRERLADQFAGVSFGLRANVPDVDGTRSPTRQE
;
A
#
# COMPACT_ATOMS: atom_id res chain seq x y z
N MET A 1 -41.93 56.54 -14.11
CA MET A 1 -42.88 55.72 -13.34
C MET A 1 -43.34 54.56 -14.23
N HIS A 2 -43.08 53.32 -13.80
CA HIS A 2 -43.62 52.01 -14.26
C HIS A 2 -43.40 51.64 -15.74
N SER A 3 -42.38 50.86 -16.15
CA SER A 3 -42.18 49.40 -15.97
C SER A 3 -43.41 48.56 -16.27
N VAL A 4 -43.38 47.77 -17.36
CA VAL A 4 -43.64 46.31 -17.34
C VAL A 4 -42.88 45.67 -18.51
N TRP A 5 -41.83 44.90 -18.20
CA TRP A 5 -41.29 43.87 -19.07
C TRP A 5 -42.16 42.61 -18.95
N HIS A 6 -42.79 42.16 -20.02
CA HIS A 6 -43.38 40.81 -20.05
C HIS A 6 -42.26 39.79 -20.31
N ALA A 7 -41.58 39.39 -19.23
CA ALA A 7 -40.79 38.18 -19.22
C ALA A 7 -41.75 36.99 -19.37
N SER A 8 -41.87 36.46 -20.59
CA SER A 8 -42.45 35.14 -20.83
C SER A 8 -41.56 34.08 -20.18
N ARG A 9 -41.82 33.80 -18.90
CA ARG A 9 -41.35 32.58 -18.23
C ARG A 9 -42.05 31.40 -18.89
N GLY A 10 -41.46 30.90 -19.97
CA GLY A 10 -41.66 29.53 -20.40
C GLY A 10 -41.14 28.61 -19.29
N LEU A 11 -42.04 28.21 -18.39
CA LEU A 11 -41.80 27.06 -17.53
C LEU A 11 -41.50 25.87 -18.44
N ALA A 12 -40.26 25.37 -18.39
CA ALA A 12 -39.87 24.15 -19.06
C ALA A 12 -40.86 23.05 -18.63
N ARG A 13 -41.74 22.64 -19.56
CA ARG A 13 -42.58 21.45 -19.37
C ARG A 13 -41.63 20.28 -19.31
N GLY A 14 -41.52 19.65 -18.14
CA GLY A 14 -40.73 18.44 -17.96
C GLY A 14 -41.22 17.37 -18.93
N GLN A 15 -40.43 17.06 -19.95
CA GLN A 15 -40.64 15.90 -20.79
C GLN A 15 -40.29 14.66 -19.95
N GLY A 16 -41.23 13.73 -19.81
CA GLY A 16 -40.96 12.45 -19.14
C GLY A 16 -40.11 11.54 -20.04
N PHE A 17 -39.22 10.77 -19.44
CA PHE A 17 -38.37 9.80 -20.16
C PHE A 17 -39.18 8.55 -20.54
N THR A 18 -38.88 7.98 -21.70
CA THR A 18 -39.46 6.68 -22.08
C THR A 18 -38.77 5.54 -21.32
N LEU A 19 -39.46 4.42 -21.12
CA LEU A 19 -38.86 3.22 -20.53
C LEU A 19 -37.63 2.76 -21.33
N LEU A 20 -37.70 2.84 -22.67
CA LEU A 20 -36.61 2.47 -23.56
C LEU A 20 -35.37 3.35 -23.34
N GLU A 21 -35.57 4.66 -23.18
CA GLU A 21 -34.48 5.61 -22.92
C GLU A 21 -33.82 5.35 -21.56
N LEU A 22 -34.60 4.99 -20.54
CA LEU A 22 -34.08 4.61 -19.23
C LEU A 22 -33.28 3.29 -19.31
N LEU A 23 -33.79 2.29 -20.02
CA LEU A 23 -33.08 1.02 -20.25
C LEU A 23 -31.79 1.21 -21.05
N LEU A 24 -31.82 2.05 -22.10
CA LEU A 24 -30.64 2.37 -22.89
C LEU A 24 -29.59 3.11 -22.06
N THR A 25 -30.01 4.12 -21.29
CA THR A 25 -29.14 4.90 -20.41
C THR A 25 -28.52 4.00 -19.35
N LEU A 26 -29.31 3.13 -18.72
CA LEU A 26 -28.82 2.19 -17.73
C LEU A 26 -27.83 1.19 -18.35
N GLY A 27 -28.13 0.65 -19.55
CA GLY A 27 -27.23 -0.27 -20.26
C GLY A 27 -25.89 0.37 -20.61
N ILE A 28 -25.90 1.62 -21.07
CA ILE A 28 -24.67 2.39 -21.33
C ILE A 28 -23.93 2.64 -20.00
N ALA A 29 -24.62 3.08 -18.96
CA ALA A 29 -24.03 3.36 -17.66
C ALA A 29 -23.39 2.10 -17.05
N THR A 30 -24.06 0.94 -17.09
CA THR A 30 -23.48 -0.32 -16.61
C THR A 30 -22.27 -0.75 -17.41
N THR A 31 -22.26 -0.51 -18.73
CA THR A 31 -21.11 -0.82 -19.58
C THR A 31 -19.90 0.05 -19.21
N ILE A 32 -20.12 1.34 -18.99
CA ILE A 32 -19.07 2.27 -18.55
C ILE A 32 -18.56 1.90 -17.16
N ILE A 33 -19.45 1.65 -16.20
CA ILE A 33 -19.08 1.25 -14.83
C ILE A 33 -18.29 -0.06 -14.84
N GLY A 34 -18.71 -1.04 -15.66
CA GLY A 34 -18.02 -2.31 -15.80
C GLY A 34 -16.56 -2.17 -16.26
N MET A 35 -16.25 -1.18 -17.10
CA MET A 35 -14.88 -0.87 -17.50
C MET A 35 -14.13 -0.04 -16.46
N ALA A 36 -14.80 0.88 -15.77
CA ALA A 36 -14.17 1.78 -14.81
C ALA A 36 -13.67 1.07 -13.55
N VAL A 37 -14.36 0.04 -13.07
CA VAL A 37 -13.98 -0.71 -11.85
C VAL A 37 -12.59 -1.36 -11.96
N PRO A 38 -12.27 -2.22 -12.94
CA PRO A 38 -10.94 -2.82 -13.03
C PRO A 38 -9.83 -1.78 -13.25
N LEU A 39 -10.08 -0.76 -14.09
CA LEU A 39 -9.10 0.32 -14.33
C LEU A 39 -8.73 1.08 -13.05
N THR A 40 -9.74 1.39 -12.22
CA THR A 40 -9.50 2.08 -10.94
C THR A 40 -8.87 1.16 -9.90
N ALA A 41 -9.22 -0.12 -9.89
CA ALA A 41 -8.61 -1.11 -9.00
C ALA A 41 -7.11 -1.29 -9.29
N ASP A 42 -6.73 -1.43 -10.56
CA ASP A 42 -5.33 -1.59 -10.97
C ASP A 42 -4.49 -0.36 -10.63
N ALA A 43 -5.03 0.85 -10.88
CA ALA A 43 -4.36 2.10 -10.53
C ALA A 43 -4.14 2.22 -9.01
N LEU A 44 -5.12 1.80 -8.20
CA LEU A 44 -4.98 1.80 -6.74
C LEU A 44 -3.93 0.79 -6.27
N ASP A 45 -3.83 -0.38 -6.90
CA ASP A 45 -2.84 -1.39 -6.56
C ASP A 45 -1.41 -0.89 -6.83
N GLU A 46 -1.16 -0.31 -8.01
CA GLU A 46 0.12 0.28 -8.35
C GLU A 46 0.51 1.42 -7.40
N MET A 47 -0.45 2.27 -7.04
CA MET A 47 -0.24 3.33 -6.06
C MET A 47 0.13 2.76 -4.68
N ARG A 48 -0.56 1.73 -4.21
CA ARG A 48 -0.27 1.09 -2.91
C ARG A 48 1.12 0.49 -2.90
N GLY A 49 1.51 -0.25 -3.94
CA GLY A 49 2.86 -0.80 -4.06
C GLY A 49 3.94 0.28 -4.04
N SER A 50 3.75 1.35 -4.81
CA SER A 50 4.68 2.49 -4.86
C SER A 50 4.79 3.22 -3.52
N MET A 51 3.67 3.41 -2.82
CA MET A 51 3.65 4.07 -1.51
C MET A 51 4.28 3.19 -0.44
N ALA A 52 4.06 1.88 -0.47
CA ALA A 52 4.71 0.93 0.41
C ALA A 52 6.23 0.92 0.22
N ALA A 53 6.72 0.96 -1.02
CA ALA A 53 8.16 1.06 -1.30
C ALA A 53 8.77 2.36 -0.75
N ARG A 54 8.09 3.50 -0.93
CA ARG A 54 8.52 4.80 -0.36
C ARG A 54 8.50 4.78 1.16
N TYR A 55 7.52 4.12 1.76
CA TYR A 55 7.46 3.94 3.20
C TYR A 55 8.65 3.14 3.72
N VAL A 56 8.97 2.00 3.10
CA VAL A 56 10.17 1.21 3.48
C VAL A 56 11.46 2.03 3.30
N GLN A 57 11.56 2.81 2.22
CA GLN A 57 12.67 3.74 2.02
C GLN A 57 12.79 4.73 3.19
N SER A 58 11.68 5.31 3.67
CA SER A 58 11.73 6.24 4.80
C SER A 58 12.18 5.52 6.08
N ARG A 59 11.72 4.28 6.33
CA ARG A 59 12.17 3.47 7.48
C ARG A 59 13.67 3.19 7.44
N ILE A 60 14.23 2.91 6.25
CA ILE A 60 15.69 2.72 6.07
C ILE A 60 16.45 4.03 6.34
N LEU A 61 15.92 5.16 5.88
CA LEU A 61 16.52 6.47 6.13
C LEU A 61 16.47 6.83 7.63
N ASP A 62 15.37 6.53 8.32
CA ASP A 62 15.24 6.72 9.76
C ASP A 62 16.25 5.87 10.52
N ALA A 63 16.36 4.58 10.18
CA ALA A 63 17.36 3.67 10.75
C ALA A 63 18.78 4.19 10.55
N ARG A 64 19.09 4.74 9.36
CA ARG A 64 20.38 5.37 9.09
C ARG A 64 20.62 6.60 9.96
N MET A 65 19.61 7.44 10.16
CA MET A 65 19.73 8.60 11.05
C MET A 65 19.91 8.18 12.49
N ASP A 66 19.24 7.12 12.94
CA ASP A 66 19.39 6.59 14.30
C ASP A 66 20.78 5.96 14.51
N ALA A 67 21.32 5.27 13.51
CA ALA A 67 22.71 4.80 13.52
C ALA A 67 23.71 5.96 13.71
N VAL A 68 23.55 7.05 12.95
CA VAL A 68 24.41 8.24 13.04
C VAL A 68 24.28 8.92 14.40
N LYS A 69 23.05 9.19 14.87
CA LYS A 69 22.80 9.85 16.17
C LYS A 69 23.42 9.07 17.33
N ARG A 70 23.39 7.74 17.25
CA ARG A 70 23.88 6.84 18.30
C ARG A 70 25.36 6.49 18.15
N SER A 71 25.99 6.86 17.03
CA SER A 71 27.32 6.36 16.65
C SER A 71 27.42 4.83 16.78
N SER A 72 26.34 4.13 16.39
CA SER A 72 26.21 2.68 16.48
C SER A 72 25.58 2.11 15.21
N ARG A 73 25.50 0.78 15.07
CA ARG A 73 24.86 0.12 13.93
C ARG A 73 23.39 -0.14 14.23
N VAL A 74 22.53 0.28 13.31
CA VAL A 74 21.09 0.03 13.35
C VAL A 74 20.71 -0.57 12.02
N GLY A 75 19.78 -1.53 12.03
CA GLY A 75 19.33 -2.19 10.82
C GLY A 75 17.91 -2.70 10.94
N LEU A 76 17.30 -2.89 9.76
CA LEU A 76 15.99 -3.51 9.64
C LEU A 76 16.16 -5.01 9.53
N ARG A 77 15.34 -5.75 10.25
CA ARG A 77 15.23 -7.20 10.13
C ARG A 77 13.83 -7.57 9.68
N PHE A 78 13.77 -8.47 8.71
CA PHE A 78 12.53 -9.08 8.23
C PHE A 78 12.35 -10.44 8.88
N GLU A 79 11.14 -10.71 9.38
CA GLU A 79 10.76 -11.95 10.05
C GLU A 79 9.55 -12.51 9.31
N SER A 80 9.67 -13.73 8.79
CA SER A 80 8.54 -14.42 8.15
C SER A 80 7.46 -14.73 9.20
N GLN A 81 6.22 -14.44 8.84
CA GLN A 81 5.03 -14.81 9.58
C GLN A 81 4.04 -15.49 8.60
N GLY A 82 4.09 -16.81 8.53
CA GLY A 82 3.31 -17.57 7.56
C GLY A 82 3.67 -17.13 6.13
N ASP A 83 2.69 -16.66 5.37
CA ASP A 83 2.86 -16.19 3.99
C ASP A 83 3.21 -14.69 3.87
N ASP A 84 3.42 -14.00 5.00
CA ASP A 84 3.70 -12.58 5.06
C ASP A 84 4.99 -12.30 5.86
N PHE A 85 5.39 -11.03 5.93
CA PHE A 85 6.57 -10.59 6.66
C PHE A 85 6.22 -9.48 7.65
N ARG A 86 6.81 -9.58 8.84
CA ARG A 86 6.97 -8.47 9.76
C ARG A 86 8.37 -7.91 9.62
N PHE A 87 8.55 -6.64 9.98
CA PHE A 87 9.88 -6.09 10.12
C PHE A 87 9.97 -5.15 11.31
N ALA A 88 11.16 -5.04 11.86
CA ALA A 88 11.48 -4.19 12.99
C ALA A 88 12.91 -3.66 12.85
N GLU A 89 13.20 -2.57 13.55
CA GLU A 89 14.55 -2.02 13.65
C GLU A 89 15.21 -2.45 14.95
N TYR A 90 16.47 -2.86 14.83
CA TYR A 90 17.27 -3.31 15.95
C TYR A 90 18.58 -2.52 16.02
N LEU A 91 19.04 -2.28 17.24
CA LEU A 91 20.37 -1.76 17.53
C LEU A 91 21.32 -2.95 17.69
N ASP A 92 22.46 -2.93 17.00
CA ASP A 92 23.54 -3.89 17.21
C ASP A 92 24.27 -3.55 18.52
N GLY A 93 24.02 -4.33 19.56
CA GLY A 93 24.48 -4.02 20.92
C GLY A 93 25.93 -4.44 21.19
N ASN A 94 26.47 -5.38 20.41
CA ASN A 94 27.80 -5.95 20.62
C ASN A 94 28.76 -5.77 19.42
N ALA A 95 28.34 -4.97 18.43
CA ALA A 95 29.08 -4.62 17.22
C ALA A 95 29.40 -5.80 16.28
N ASN A 96 28.60 -6.88 16.31
CA ASN A 96 28.83 -8.09 15.52
C ASN A 96 27.85 -8.26 14.33
N GLY A 97 27.00 -7.28 14.10
CA GLY A 97 25.84 -7.35 13.20
C GLY A 97 24.54 -7.61 13.95
N ILE A 98 23.41 -7.62 13.24
CA ILE A 98 22.10 -7.93 13.83
C ILE A 98 21.83 -9.41 13.67
N ARG A 99 21.79 -10.16 14.77
CA ARG A 99 21.70 -11.64 14.74
C ARG A 99 20.47 -12.17 15.43
N SER A 100 20.02 -13.34 14.97
CA SER A 100 18.87 -14.03 15.58
C SER A 100 19.08 -14.37 17.04
N ALA A 101 20.27 -14.84 17.41
CA ALA A 101 20.59 -15.20 18.79
C ALA A 101 20.63 -13.93 19.68
N ASP A 102 21.29 -12.89 19.21
CA ASP A 102 21.51 -11.63 19.92
C ASP A 102 20.20 -10.84 20.10
N ILE A 103 19.24 -10.95 19.17
CA ILE A 103 17.88 -10.43 19.38
C ILE A 103 17.13 -11.25 20.44
N ALA A 104 17.29 -12.58 20.42
CA ALA A 104 16.56 -13.47 21.33
C ALA A 104 17.05 -13.38 22.78
N ASP A 105 18.33 -13.11 23.00
CA ASP A 105 18.91 -12.89 24.32
C ASP A 105 18.86 -11.42 24.80
N GLY A 106 18.41 -10.51 23.93
CA GLY A 106 18.23 -9.08 24.21
C GLY A 106 19.47 -8.22 24.05
N THR A 107 20.58 -8.79 23.55
CA THR A 107 21.79 -8.04 23.19
C THR A 107 21.52 -7.02 22.10
N ASP A 108 20.69 -7.37 21.11
CA ASP A 108 20.25 -6.48 20.04
C ASP A 108 18.82 -5.99 20.29
N PRO A 109 18.62 -4.86 21.01
CA PRO A 109 17.29 -4.43 21.41
C PRO A 109 16.48 -3.86 20.23
N GLU A 110 15.19 -4.16 20.25
CA GLU A 110 14.18 -3.58 19.33
C GLU A 110 14.06 -2.06 19.60
N LEU A 111 14.34 -1.25 18.58
CA LEU A 111 14.26 0.22 18.67
C LEU A 111 12.86 0.75 18.35
N ARG A 112 12.14 0.07 17.47
CA ARG A 112 10.77 0.42 17.06
C ARG A 112 9.91 -0.84 16.99
N PRO A 113 8.62 -0.74 17.34
CA PRO A 113 7.71 -1.87 17.29
C PRO A 113 7.68 -2.55 15.92
N ARG A 114 7.64 -3.88 15.94
CA ARG A 114 7.38 -4.71 14.76
C ARG A 114 6.09 -4.31 14.04
N GLU A 115 6.20 -4.20 12.72
CA GLU A 115 5.11 -3.76 11.85
C GLU A 115 4.96 -4.68 10.64
N ARG A 116 3.76 -4.69 10.05
CA ARG A 116 3.47 -5.36 8.78
C ARG A 116 3.16 -4.33 7.73
N LEU A 117 3.61 -4.59 6.51
CA LEU A 117 3.33 -3.71 5.39
C LEU A 117 1.83 -3.70 5.04
N ALA A 118 1.19 -4.87 5.13
CA ALA A 118 -0.24 -5.06 4.87
C ALA A 118 -1.15 -4.27 5.82
N ASP A 119 -0.70 -3.97 7.04
CA ASP A 119 -1.49 -3.20 8.01
C ASP A 119 -1.58 -1.71 7.60
N GLN A 120 -0.62 -1.20 6.81
CA GLN A 120 -0.60 0.17 6.29
C GLN A 120 -1.01 0.25 4.81
N PHE A 121 -0.69 -0.78 4.04
CA PHE A 121 -0.92 -0.86 2.60
C PHE A 121 -1.59 -2.20 2.26
N ALA A 122 -2.93 -2.21 2.31
CA ALA A 122 -3.72 -3.42 2.07
C ALA A 122 -3.39 -4.06 0.71
N GLY A 123 -3.11 -5.37 0.71
CA GLY A 123 -2.72 -6.13 -0.48
C GLY A 123 -1.22 -6.10 -0.79
N VAL A 124 -0.41 -5.31 -0.08
CA VAL A 124 1.04 -5.25 -0.29
C VAL A 124 1.77 -6.08 0.76
N SER A 125 2.71 -6.90 0.31
CA SER A 125 3.59 -7.71 1.16
C SER A 125 5.00 -7.74 0.58
N PHE A 126 5.97 -8.17 1.38
CA PHE A 126 7.32 -8.46 0.90
C PHE A 126 7.36 -9.83 0.22
N GLY A 127 8.23 -9.94 -0.77
CA GLY A 127 8.48 -11.22 -1.43
C GLY A 127 9.79 -11.18 -2.19
N LEU A 128 10.42 -12.34 -2.29
CA LEU A 128 11.51 -12.57 -3.24
C LEU A 128 10.89 -13.06 -4.55
N ARG A 129 11.46 -12.63 -5.69
CA ARG A 129 11.04 -13.21 -6.97
C ARG A 129 11.33 -14.71 -6.94
N ALA A 130 10.43 -15.50 -7.53
CA ALA A 130 10.62 -16.95 -7.64
C ALA A 130 12.02 -17.26 -8.22
N ASN A 131 12.68 -18.28 -7.67
CA ASN A 131 14.05 -18.69 -8.00
C ASN A 131 15.17 -17.69 -7.69
N VAL A 132 14.92 -16.58 -6.99
CA VAL A 132 16.00 -15.78 -6.39
C VAL A 132 16.41 -16.47 -5.08
N PRO A 133 17.66 -16.97 -4.96
CA PRO A 133 18.15 -17.50 -3.69
C PRO A 133 18.15 -16.37 -2.66
N ASP A 134 17.69 -16.67 -1.45
CA ASP A 134 17.88 -15.76 -0.32
C ASP A 134 19.39 -15.54 -0.07
N VAL A 135 19.74 -14.49 0.67
CA VAL A 135 21.12 -14.19 1.09
C VAL A 135 21.78 -15.39 1.78
N ASP A 136 20.98 -16.19 2.49
CA ASP A 136 21.42 -17.40 3.19
C ASP A 136 21.37 -18.67 2.29
N GLY A 137 21.05 -18.53 1.01
CA GLY A 137 20.98 -19.61 0.04
C GLY A 137 19.72 -20.49 0.16
N THR A 138 18.84 -20.22 1.13
CA THR A 138 17.53 -20.86 1.25
C THR A 138 16.63 -20.41 0.10
N ARG A 139 16.03 -21.36 -0.61
CA ARG A 139 15.03 -21.04 -1.64
C ARG A 139 13.73 -20.70 -0.94
N SER A 140 13.16 -19.52 -1.22
CA SER A 140 11.82 -19.20 -0.77
C SER A 140 10.85 -20.28 -1.27
N PRO A 141 9.96 -20.83 -0.41
CA PRO A 141 8.97 -21.79 -0.86
C PRO A 141 8.17 -21.15 -1.99
N THR A 142 8.07 -21.86 -3.11
CA THR A 142 7.29 -21.44 -4.28
C THR A 142 5.86 -21.15 -3.84
N ARG A 143 5.41 -19.90 -3.98
CA ARG A 143 3.99 -19.55 -3.94
C ARG A 143 3.31 -20.32 -5.08
N GLN A 144 2.55 -21.36 -4.75
CA GLN A 144 1.66 -21.99 -5.72
C GLN A 144 0.49 -21.02 -5.91
N GLU A 145 0.33 -20.56 -7.15
CA GLU A 145 -0.86 -19.80 -7.60
C GLU A 145 -2.13 -20.65 -7.51
#